data_AF-A0A7S2J2T9-F1
#
_entry.id   AF-A0A7S2J2T9-F1
#
_cell.length_a   1.000
_cell.length_b   1.000
_cell.length_c   1.000
_cell.angle_alpha   90.00
_cell.angle_beta   90.00
_cell.angle_gamma   90.00
#
_symmetry.space_group_name_H-M   'P 1'
#
loop_
_entity.id
_entity.type
_entity.pdbx_description
1 polymer ?
#
loop_
_entity_poly.entity_id
_entity_poly.type
_entity_poly.pdbx_seq_one_letter_code
_entity_poly.pdbx_strand_id
1 'polypeptide(L)'
;VVGNFRGTFPCVPTALEQLLSVDMMPQIRAAHSSRLTIANTFRTTHCYVESTSNELLRHSAALHLIYDKYSIGKGVVGDELDSRKHLGYDEWLSLLDDLGWVDAQFGERDASLCFILSRMRV
;
A
#
# COMPACT_ATOMS: atom_id res chain seq x y z
N VAL A 1 12.11 -6.47 -22.59
CA VAL A 1 13.16 -7.33 -23.18
C VAL A 1 12.86 -8.75 -22.75
N VAL A 2 12.68 -9.64 -23.73
CA VAL A 2 12.28 -11.03 -23.57
C VAL A 2 13.45 -11.82 -22.99
N GLY A 3 13.33 -12.34 -21.77
CA GLY A 3 14.29 -13.26 -21.16
C GLY A 3 13.84 -14.70 -21.38
N ASN A 4 14.43 -15.38 -22.37
CA ASN A 4 14.28 -16.81 -22.59
C ASN A 4 14.79 -17.59 -21.37
N PHE A 5 13.91 -18.28 -20.63
CA PHE A 5 14.35 -19.33 -19.70
C PHE A 5 14.65 -20.60 -20.47
N ARG A 6 15.93 -20.85 -20.74
CA ARG A 6 16.43 -22.13 -21.28
C ARG A 6 17.68 -22.55 -20.50
N GLY A 7 17.49 -23.26 -19.40
CA GLY A 7 18.60 -23.91 -18.68
C GLY A 7 18.11 -24.84 -17.58
N THR A 8 18.69 -26.04 -17.50
CA THR A 8 18.59 -26.92 -16.33
C THR A 8 19.49 -26.37 -15.23
N PHE A 9 18.93 -26.09 -14.05
CA PHE A 9 19.70 -25.64 -12.90
C PHE A 9 20.36 -26.82 -12.18
N PRO A 10 21.64 -26.71 -11.78
CA PRO A 10 22.37 -27.80 -11.14
C PRO A 10 21.88 -28.11 -9.72
N CYS A 11 21.28 -27.14 -9.02
CA CYS A 11 20.67 -27.33 -7.71
C CYS A 11 19.68 -26.19 -7.38
N VAL A 12 18.82 -26.42 -6.38
CA VAL A 12 17.79 -25.47 -5.92
C VAL A 12 18.36 -24.11 -5.49
N PRO A 13 19.50 -24.02 -4.76
CA PRO A 13 20.11 -22.73 -4.43
C PRO A 13 20.46 -21.87 -5.66
N THR A 14 21.02 -22.47 -6.71
CA THR A 14 21.37 -21.75 -7.95
C THR A 14 20.14 -21.28 -8.71
N ALA A 15 19.06 -22.08 -8.71
CA ALA A 15 17.78 -21.65 -9.28
C ALA A 15 17.16 -20.49 -8.50
N LEU A 16 17.25 -20.50 -7.16
CA LEU A 16 16.75 -19.43 -6.31
C LEU A 16 17.55 -18.14 -6.46
N GLU A 17 18.89 -18.23 -6.56
CA GLU A 17 19.74 -17.07 -6.78
C GLU A 17 19.45 -16.41 -8.13
N GLN A 18 19.29 -17.21 -9.19
CA GLN A 18 18.88 -16.72 -10.50
C GLN A 18 17.53 -16.02 -10.43
N LEU A 19 16.51 -16.70 -9.88
CA LEU A 19 15.16 -16.15 -9.77
C LEU A 19 15.13 -14.85 -8.97
N LEU A 20 15.75 -14.83 -7.79
CA LEU A 20 15.69 -13.68 -6.89
C LEU A 20 16.61 -12.56 -7.38
N SER A 21 17.89 -12.81 -7.57
CA SER A 21 18.89 -11.76 -7.79
C SER A 21 18.93 -11.26 -9.23
N VAL A 22 18.63 -12.11 -10.21
CA VAL A 22 18.77 -11.77 -11.63
C VAL A 22 17.42 -11.43 -12.26
N ASP A 23 16.35 -12.14 -11.91
CA ASP A 23 15.06 -11.96 -12.58
C ASP A 23 14.10 -11.05 -11.80
N MET A 24 14.01 -11.22 -10.48
CA MET A 24 13.07 -10.46 -9.63
C MET A 24 13.65 -9.12 -9.15
N MET A 25 14.83 -9.12 -8.54
CA MET A 25 15.39 -7.92 -7.89
C MET A 25 15.63 -6.74 -8.85
N PRO A 26 16.07 -6.93 -10.10
CA PRO A 26 16.19 -5.81 -11.04
C PRO A 26 14.84 -5.20 -11.43
N GLN A 27 13.81 -6.03 -11.59
CA GLN A 27 12.46 -5.55 -11.87
C GLN A 27 11.85 -4.84 -10.67
N ILE A 28 12.07 -5.34 -9.46
CA ILE A 28 11.66 -4.68 -8.21
C ILE A 28 12.35 -3.33 -8.09
N ARG A 29 13.68 -3.25 -8.28
CA ARG A 29 14.44 -1.99 -8.22
C ARG A 29 13.99 -0.99 -9.29
N ALA A 30 13.78 -1.45 -10.52
CA ALA A 30 13.30 -0.60 -11.62
C ALA A 30 11.87 -0.09 -11.39
N ALA A 31 10.99 -0.92 -10.83
CA ALA A 31 9.61 -0.55 -10.56
C ALA A 31 9.45 0.30 -9.29
N HIS A 32 10.30 0.14 -8.27
CA HIS A 32 10.08 0.74 -6.95
C HIS A 32 10.92 1.99 -6.67
N SER A 33 12.19 2.08 -7.10
CA SER A 33 13.05 3.22 -6.71
C SER A 33 12.59 4.56 -7.29
N SER A 34 12.08 4.57 -8.53
CA SER A 34 11.54 5.79 -9.14
C SER A 34 10.17 6.16 -8.55
N ARG A 35 9.27 5.18 -8.42
CA ARG A 35 7.90 5.39 -7.92
C ARG A 35 7.87 5.82 -6.46
N LEU A 36 8.70 5.25 -5.59
CA LEU A 36 8.81 5.66 -4.19
C LEU A 36 9.37 7.08 -4.05
N THR A 37 10.36 7.44 -4.86
CA THR A 37 10.91 8.80 -4.90
C THR A 37 9.84 9.79 -5.34
N ILE A 38 9.11 9.50 -6.42
CA ILE A 38 8.01 10.34 -6.92
C ILE A 38 6.91 10.49 -5.86
N ALA A 39 6.51 9.40 -5.20
CA ALA A 39 5.49 9.44 -4.15
C ALA A 39 5.94 10.29 -2.94
N ASN A 40 7.21 10.20 -2.53
CA ASN A 40 7.72 11.02 -1.44
C ASN A 40 7.79 12.49 -1.80
N THR A 41 8.30 12.83 -3.00
CA THR A 41 8.28 14.21 -3.51
C THR A 41 6.86 14.75 -3.54
N PHE A 42 5.91 13.99 -4.09
CA PHE A 42 4.50 14.38 -4.13
C PHE A 42 3.94 14.68 -2.73
N ARG A 43 4.18 13.80 -1.75
CA ARG A 43 3.73 14.01 -0.36
C ARG A 43 4.31 15.28 0.25
N THR A 44 5.61 15.49 0.12
CA THR A 44 6.27 16.68 0.67
C THR A 44 5.81 17.96 0.00
N THR A 45 5.49 17.92 -1.30
CA THR A 45 5.09 19.10 -2.07
C THR A 45 3.60 19.42 -1.91
N HIS A 46 2.75 18.42 -1.73
CA HIS A 46 1.29 18.60 -1.81
C HIS A 46 0.52 18.11 -0.58
N CYS A 47 0.98 17.08 0.12
CA CYS A 47 0.23 16.51 1.24
C CYS A 47 0.59 17.15 2.59
N TYR A 48 1.84 17.57 2.77
CA TYR A 48 2.35 18.11 4.04
C TYR A 48 2.53 19.62 4.01
N VAL A 49 1.58 20.33 3.41
CA VAL A 49 1.56 21.79 3.34
C VAL A 49 0.35 22.34 4.08
N GLU A 50 0.45 23.59 4.55
CA GLU A 50 -0.56 24.23 5.38
C GLU A 50 -1.94 24.28 4.71
N SER A 51 -2.00 24.55 3.41
CA SER A 51 -3.26 24.57 2.66
C SER A 51 -3.99 23.23 2.72
N THR A 52 -3.27 22.12 2.58
CA THR A 52 -3.83 20.78 2.68
C THR A 52 -4.26 20.47 4.12
N SER A 53 -3.45 20.84 5.11
CA SER A 53 -3.83 20.70 6.53
C SER A 53 -5.11 21.47 6.87
N ASN A 54 -5.27 22.70 6.37
CA ASN A 54 -6.46 23.51 6.60
C ASN A 54 -7.72 22.88 6.01
N GLU A 55 -7.60 22.24 4.85
CA GLU A 55 -8.71 21.50 4.24
C GLU A 55 -9.09 20.27 5.09
N LEU A 56 -8.10 19.49 5.51
CA LEU A 56 -8.32 18.34 6.39
C LEU A 56 -8.97 18.76 7.71
N LEU A 57 -8.53 19.86 8.32
CA LEU A 57 -9.10 20.38 9.56
C LEU A 57 -10.55 20.83 9.39
N ARG A 58 -10.88 21.47 8.25
CA ARG A 58 -12.25 21.89 7.93
C ARG A 58 -13.22 20.70 7.89
N HIS A 59 -12.74 19.54 7.46
CA HIS A 59 -13.54 18.32 7.36
C HIS A 59 -13.26 17.30 8.48
N SER A 60 -12.51 17.68 9.51
CA SER A 60 -12.04 16.80 10.58
C SER A 60 -13.17 15.97 11.23
N ALA A 61 -14.32 16.59 11.52
CA ALA A 61 -15.45 15.88 12.11
C ALA A 61 -15.98 14.74 11.22
N ALA A 62 -16.11 14.98 9.91
CA ALA A 62 -16.55 13.95 8.96
C ALA A 62 -15.49 12.87 8.78
N LEU A 63 -14.21 13.25 8.73
CA LEU A 63 -13.09 12.31 8.64
C LEU A 63 -13.02 11.40 9.88
N HIS A 64 -13.28 11.93 11.08
CA HIS A 64 -13.36 11.12 12.29
C HIS A 64 -14.54 10.14 12.26
N LEU A 65 -15.72 10.56 11.80
CA LEU A 65 -16.87 9.65 11.65
C LEU A 65 -16.59 8.52 10.65
N ILE A 66 -15.91 8.82 9.54
CA ILE A 66 -15.46 7.80 8.59
C ILE A 66 -14.50 6.86 9.29
N TYR A 67 -13.49 7.40 9.97
CA TYR A 67 -12.50 6.61 10.68
C TYR A 67 -13.15 5.66 11.69
N ASP A 68 -14.01 6.17 12.59
CA ASP A 68 -14.69 5.40 13.62
C ASP A 68 -15.59 4.30 13.04
N LYS A 69 -16.20 4.52 11.87
CA LYS A 69 -17.02 3.51 11.19
C LYS A 69 -16.19 2.28 10.80
N TYR A 70 -14.97 2.48 10.30
CA TYR A 70 -14.19 1.40 9.71
C TYR A 70 -13.08 0.86 10.63
N SER A 71 -12.53 1.65 11.57
CA SER A 71 -11.44 1.23 12.48
C SER A 71 -11.93 0.41 13.68
N ILE A 72 -12.69 -0.66 13.42
CA ILE A 72 -13.35 -1.46 14.45
C ILE A 72 -12.45 -2.57 15.04
N GLY A 73 -11.24 -2.75 14.50
CA GLY A 73 -10.29 -3.77 14.92
C GLY A 73 -10.62 -5.16 14.38
N LYS A 74 -11.31 -5.27 13.24
CA LYS A 74 -11.73 -6.55 12.67
C LYS A 74 -10.49 -7.41 12.35
N GLY A 75 -10.48 -8.66 12.82
CA GLY A 75 -9.42 -9.64 12.52
C GLY A 75 -8.19 -9.62 13.45
N VAL A 76 -8.24 -8.91 14.58
CA VAL A 76 -7.14 -8.87 15.55
C VAL A 76 -7.29 -9.92 16.67
N VAL A 77 -6.23 -10.68 16.92
CA VAL A 77 -6.04 -11.47 18.14
C VAL A 77 -5.02 -10.73 19.01
N GLY A 78 -5.47 -9.95 19.99
CA GLY A 78 -4.59 -9.09 20.81
C GLY A 78 -5.32 -7.92 21.48
N ASP A 79 -4.56 -6.93 21.96
CA ASP A 79 -5.09 -5.77 22.70
C ASP A 79 -6.01 -4.90 21.83
N GLU A 80 -7.32 -5.03 22.05
CA GLU A 80 -8.37 -4.38 21.27
C GLU A 80 -8.26 -2.84 21.31
N LEU A 81 -7.71 -2.25 22.38
CA LEU A 81 -7.62 -0.79 22.55
C LEU A 81 -6.55 -0.15 21.66
N ASP A 82 -5.44 -0.83 21.42
CA ASP A 82 -4.39 -0.34 20.50
C ASP A 82 -4.77 -0.63 19.04
N SER A 83 -5.59 -1.66 18.82
CA SER A 83 -6.03 -2.08 17.49
C SER A 83 -6.98 -1.10 16.79
N ARG A 84 -7.73 -0.28 17.55
CA ARG A 84 -8.65 0.74 17.02
C ARG A 84 -7.94 2.03 16.58
N LYS A 85 -6.65 2.19 16.90
CA LYS A 85 -5.87 3.39 16.55
C LYS A 85 -5.40 3.40 15.09
N HIS A 86 -5.49 2.28 14.39
CA HIS A 86 -5.10 2.18 12.99
C HIS A 86 -6.07 1.33 12.19
N LEU A 87 -6.45 1.80 11.00
CA LEU A 87 -7.25 1.07 10.03
C LEU A 87 -6.48 -0.15 9.51
N GLY A 88 -7.05 -1.35 9.67
CA GLY A 88 -6.52 -2.60 9.12
C GLY A 88 -6.75 -2.72 7.61
N TYR A 89 -6.13 -3.74 6.99
CA TYR A 89 -6.23 -3.95 5.54
C TYR A 89 -7.67 -4.24 5.08
N ASP A 90 -8.38 -5.13 5.75
CA ASP A 90 -9.77 -5.47 5.41
C ASP A 90 -10.71 -4.28 5.58
N GLU A 91 -10.44 -3.45 6.59
CA GLU A 91 -11.19 -2.23 6.89
C GLU A 91 -10.93 -1.14 5.85
N TRP A 92 -9.68 -1.04 5.38
CA TRP A 92 -9.29 -0.20 4.25
C TRP A 92 -10.01 -0.60 2.95
N LEU A 93 -10.02 -1.88 2.61
CA LEU A 93 -10.73 -2.35 1.42
C LEU A 93 -12.24 -2.09 1.53
N SER A 94 -12.82 -2.34 2.71
CA SER A 94 -14.25 -2.08 2.95
C SER A 94 -14.60 -0.59 2.79
N LEU A 95 -13.73 0.31 3.26
CA LEU A 95 -13.89 1.74 3.04
C LEU A 95 -13.86 2.08 1.54
N LEU A 96 -12.91 1.54 0.79
CA LEU A 96 -12.78 1.82 -0.64
C LEU A 96 -13.96 1.29 -1.46
N ASP A 97 -14.48 0.12 -1.08
CA ASP A 97 -15.66 -0.47 -1.71
C ASP A 97 -16.92 0.37 -1.45
N ASP A 98 -17.16 0.76 -0.18
CA ASP A 98 -18.28 1.63 0.21
C ASP A 98 -18.21 3.02 -0.47
N LEU A 99 -17.01 3.50 -0.80
CA LEU A 99 -16.79 4.75 -1.55
C LEU A 99 -16.88 4.57 -3.07
N GLY A 100 -16.96 3.33 -3.57
CA GLY A 100 -16.93 3.02 -5.00
C GLY A 100 -15.62 3.38 -5.68
N TRP A 101 -14.50 3.39 -4.93
CA TRP A 101 -13.18 3.78 -5.45
C TRP A 101 -12.44 2.61 -6.09
N VAL A 102 -12.81 1.37 -5.77
CA VAL A 102 -12.32 0.19 -6.48
C VAL A 102 -13.15 0.02 -7.75
N ASP A 103 -12.55 0.31 -8.91
CA ASP A 103 -13.21 0.24 -10.20
C ASP A 103 -12.32 -0.42 -11.27
N ALA A 104 -12.73 -0.36 -12.54
CA ALA A 104 -11.97 -0.97 -13.63
C ALA A 104 -10.58 -0.33 -13.87
N GLN A 105 -10.33 0.87 -13.35
CA GLN A 105 -9.08 1.61 -13.49
C GLN A 105 -8.23 1.58 -12.21
N PHE A 106 -8.86 1.49 -11.04
CA PHE A 106 -8.22 1.32 -9.75
C PHE A 106 -8.66 -0.01 -9.13
N GLY A 107 -7.87 -1.05 -9.38
CA GLY A 107 -8.21 -2.39 -8.93
C GLY A 107 -7.81 -2.65 -7.49
N GLU A 108 -8.24 -3.79 -6.95
CA GLU A 108 -7.88 -4.23 -5.60
C GLU A 108 -6.36 -4.29 -5.41
N ARG A 109 -5.59 -4.67 -6.43
CA ARG A 109 -4.12 -4.68 -6.38
C ARG A 109 -3.54 -3.28 -6.16
N ASP A 110 -4.11 -2.25 -6.78
CA ASP A 110 -3.67 -0.87 -6.62
C ASP A 110 -4.04 -0.37 -5.22
N ALA A 111 -5.23 -0.73 -4.73
CA ALA A 111 -5.66 -0.50 -3.36
C ALA A 111 -4.70 -1.15 -2.33
N SER A 112 -4.24 -2.38 -2.57
CA SER A 112 -3.26 -3.05 -1.72
C SER A 112 -1.92 -2.34 -1.72
N LEU A 113 -1.44 -1.93 -2.90
CA LEU A 113 -0.20 -1.17 -3.01
C LEU A 113 -0.30 0.17 -2.28
N CYS A 114 -1.42 0.88 -2.42
CA CYS A 114 -1.68 2.11 -1.68
C CYS A 114 -1.61 1.89 -0.17
N PHE A 115 -2.20 0.80 0.34
CA PHE A 115 -2.16 0.45 1.77
C PHE A 115 -0.73 0.17 2.26
N ILE A 116 0.05 -0.62 1.52
CA ILE A 116 1.44 -0.92 1.87
C ILE A 116 2.30 0.36 1.83
N LEU A 117 2.03 1.25 0.88
CA LEU A 117 2.79 2.48 0.66
C LEU A 117 2.35 3.66 1.53
N SER A 118 1.15 3.62 2.10
CA SER A 118 0.60 4.68 2.96
C SER A 118 1.19 4.66 4.37
N ARG A 119 2.08 3.68 4.67
CA ARG A 119 2.60 3.41 6.03
C ARG A 119 1.46 3.15 7.02
N MET A 120 0.31 2.71 6.52
CA MET A 120 -0.78 2.18 7.34
C MET A 120 -0.36 0.81 7.89
N ARG A 121 -1.10 0.32 8.88
CA ARG A 121 -0.74 -0.88 9.65
C ARG A 121 -0.49 -2.08 8.75
N VAL A 122 0.73 -2.63 8.73
CA VAL A 122 1.05 -3.95 8.16
C VAL A 122 0.94 -5.01 9.24
#